data_AF-A0A0Q9YC58-F1
#
_entry.id   AF-A0A0Q9YC58-F1
#
_cell.length_a   1.000
_cell.length_b   1.000
_cell.length_c   1.000
_cell.angle_alpha   90.00
_cell.angle_beta   90.00
_cell.angle_gamma   90.00
#
_symmetry.space_group_name_H-M   'P 1'
#
loop_
_entity.id
_entity.type
_entity.pdbx_description
1 polymer ?
#
loop_
_entity_poly.entity_id
_entity_poly.type
_entity_poly.pdbx_seq_one_letter_code
_entity_poly.pdbx_strand_id
1 'polypeptide(L)'
;MQYSNNPIIKHKAGLLNLAEELGNVSKACKIMGVSRDTFYRYQELVEDGGIDALINKNRRSPNIKNRVDDAIEQAVITYATQQPAHGQHRTSNELRKNGIFVSGSGVRSIWLRNNLENFKKRLNALEEQVSRDGIILSDAQISALEKKKHDDEACGEIETAHPAILVLFDLVGRAKILC
;
A
#
# COMPACT_ATOMS: atom_id res chain seq x y z
N MET A 1 -28.84 -23.73 6.39
CA MET A 1 -27.48 -24.21 6.04
C MET A 1 -26.63 -23.15 5.35
N GLN A 2 -25.64 -22.63 6.09
CA GLN A 2 -24.65 -21.67 5.63
C GLN A 2 -23.45 -22.39 5.02
N TYR A 3 -23.16 -22.17 3.74
CA TYR A 3 -22.03 -22.78 3.03
C TYR A 3 -20.90 -21.78 2.83
N SER A 4 -19.68 -22.17 3.21
CA SER A 4 -18.45 -21.40 2.95
C SER A 4 -17.30 -22.33 2.57
N ASN A 5 -16.66 -22.08 1.42
CA ASN A 5 -15.44 -22.79 1.02
C ASN A 5 -14.16 -22.22 1.66
N ASN A 6 -14.28 -21.13 2.42
CA ASN A 6 -13.14 -20.48 3.07
C ASN A 6 -12.78 -21.18 4.40
N PRO A 7 -11.58 -21.76 4.53
CA PRO A 7 -11.17 -22.51 5.72
C PRO A 7 -11.15 -21.65 7.00
N ILE A 8 -11.02 -20.33 6.85
CA ILE A 8 -10.95 -19.37 7.98
C ILE A 8 -12.28 -19.32 8.75
N ILE A 9 -13.41 -19.46 8.05
CA ILE A 9 -14.75 -19.31 8.64
C ILE A 9 -15.50 -20.63 8.82
N LYS A 10 -14.94 -21.74 8.32
CA LYS A 10 -15.56 -23.08 8.39
C LYS A 10 -16.00 -23.46 9.82
N HIS A 11 -15.16 -23.21 10.83
CA HIS A 11 -15.50 -23.51 12.22
C HIS A 11 -16.64 -22.61 12.74
N LYS A 12 -16.67 -21.33 12.35
CA LYS A 12 -17.71 -20.38 12.78
C LYS A 12 -19.05 -20.69 12.11
N ALA A 13 -19.05 -20.95 10.80
CA ALA A 13 -20.23 -21.36 10.06
C ALA A 13 -20.76 -22.73 10.53
N GLY A 14 -19.86 -23.66 10.85
CA GLY A 14 -20.20 -24.97 11.42
C GLY A 14 -20.97 -24.87 12.75
N LEU A 15 -20.64 -23.91 13.61
CA LEU A 15 -21.37 -23.67 14.86
C LEU A 15 -22.82 -23.22 14.61
N LEU A 16 -23.02 -22.32 13.65
CA LEU A 16 -24.35 -21.83 13.30
C LEU A 16 -25.22 -22.96 12.69
N ASN A 17 -24.63 -23.75 11.78
CA ASN A 17 -25.30 -24.91 11.19
C ASN A 17 -25.64 -25.98 12.24
N LEU A 18 -24.73 -26.30 13.16
CA LEU A 18 -24.99 -27.28 14.22
C LEU A 18 -26.12 -26.84 15.16
N ALA A 19 -26.22 -25.55 15.45
CA ALA A 19 -27.31 -25.02 16.25
C ALA A 19 -28.67 -25.12 15.54
N GLU A 20 -28.70 -24.87 14.22
CA GLU A 20 -29.87 -25.04 13.35
C GLU A 20 -30.33 -26.50 13.31
N GLU A 21 -29.40 -27.44 13.08
CA GLU A 21 -29.68 -28.88 13.04
C GLU A 21 -30.20 -29.44 14.37
N LEU A 22 -29.64 -28.99 15.49
CA LEU A 22 -30.04 -29.45 16.83
C LEU A 22 -31.28 -28.73 17.37
N GLY A 23 -31.68 -27.60 16.77
CA GLY A 23 -32.67 -26.68 17.34
C GLY A 23 -32.31 -26.18 18.75
N ASN A 24 -31.03 -26.24 19.13
CA ASN A 24 -30.58 -25.92 20.49
C ASN A 24 -29.16 -25.33 20.52
N VAL A 25 -29.10 -24.00 20.69
CA VAL A 25 -27.88 -23.22 20.76
C VAL A 25 -26.96 -23.66 21.91
N SER A 26 -27.52 -23.93 23.08
CA SER A 26 -26.71 -24.29 24.28
C SER A 26 -26.01 -25.63 24.08
N LYS A 27 -26.68 -26.60 23.47
CA LYS A 27 -26.11 -27.92 23.17
C LYS A 27 -25.03 -27.82 22.09
N ALA A 28 -25.28 -27.07 21.02
CA ALA A 28 -24.28 -26.82 19.96
C ALA A 28 -23.02 -26.13 20.52
N CYS A 29 -23.20 -25.07 21.32
CA CYS A 29 -22.11 -24.36 22.00
C CYS A 29 -21.29 -25.28 22.91
N LYS A 30 -21.94 -26.17 23.68
CA LYS A 30 -21.27 -27.15 24.55
C LYS A 30 -20.46 -28.17 23.76
N ILE A 31 -20.99 -28.65 22.63
CA ILE A 31 -20.30 -29.61 21.76
C ILE A 31 -19.05 -28.98 21.11
N MET A 32 -19.15 -27.73 20.66
CA MET A 32 -18.06 -27.03 19.97
C MET A 32 -17.10 -26.28 20.90
N GLY A 33 -17.36 -26.25 22.20
CA GLY A 33 -16.51 -25.57 23.18
C GLY A 33 -16.51 -24.03 23.03
N VAL A 34 -17.62 -23.45 22.58
CA VAL A 34 -17.76 -22.00 22.35
C VAL A 34 -18.77 -21.41 23.34
N SER A 35 -18.55 -20.17 23.80
CA SER A 35 -19.51 -19.49 24.66
C SER A 35 -20.80 -19.13 23.91
N ARG A 36 -21.94 -19.12 24.61
CA ARG A 36 -23.22 -18.64 24.04
C ARG A 36 -23.12 -17.19 23.55
N ASP A 37 -22.33 -16.35 24.23
CA ASP A 37 -22.05 -14.98 23.81
C ASP A 37 -21.39 -14.92 22.42
N THR A 38 -20.38 -15.77 22.19
CA THR A 38 -19.71 -15.84 20.88
C THR A 38 -20.65 -16.31 19.78
N PHE A 39 -21.59 -17.21 20.09
CA PHE A 39 -22.62 -17.64 19.16
C PHE A 39 -23.47 -16.47 18.69
N TYR A 40 -24.06 -15.70 19.63
CA TYR A 40 -24.91 -14.57 19.28
C TYR A 40 -24.14 -13.50 18.51
N ARG A 41 -22.87 -13.29 18.84
CA ARG A 41 -22.01 -12.37 18.10
C ARG A 41 -21.75 -12.81 16.66
N TYR A 42 -21.66 -14.12 16.40
CA TYR A 42 -21.55 -14.64 15.03
C TYR A 42 -22.89 -14.59 14.29
N GLN A 43 -23.99 -14.85 14.99
CA GLN A 43 -25.33 -14.73 14.43
C GLN A 43 -25.60 -13.30 13.96
N GLU A 44 -25.35 -12.30 14.82
CA GLU A 44 -25.49 -10.88 14.51
C GLU A 44 -24.63 -10.48 13.30
N LEU A 45 -23.37 -10.92 13.24
CA LEU A 45 -22.50 -10.65 12.08
C LEU A 45 -23.07 -11.22 10.78
N VAL A 46 -23.67 -12.41 10.82
CA VAL A 46 -24.26 -13.04 9.64
C VAL A 46 -25.58 -12.38 9.26
N GLU A 47 -26.39 -11.93 10.23
CA GLU A 47 -27.60 -11.16 9.97
C GLU A 47 -27.28 -9.81 9.30
N ASP A 48 -26.20 -9.14 9.71
CA ASP A 48 -25.78 -7.83 9.17
C ASP A 48 -25.10 -7.92 7.80
N GLY A 49 -24.28 -8.93 7.56
CA GLY A 49 -23.36 -8.96 6.41
C GLY A 49 -23.16 -10.34 5.77
N GLY A 50 -24.04 -11.28 6.06
CA GLY A 50 -23.97 -12.64 5.53
C GLY A 50 -22.78 -13.45 6.07
N ILE A 51 -22.56 -14.62 5.48
CA ILE A 51 -21.54 -15.57 5.91
C ILE A 51 -20.13 -14.98 5.83
N ASP A 52 -19.88 -14.11 4.84
CA ASP A 52 -18.57 -13.48 4.64
C ASP A 52 -18.22 -12.47 5.74
N ALA A 53 -19.19 -11.95 6.48
CA ALA A 53 -18.94 -11.10 7.65
C ALA A 53 -18.27 -11.85 8.81
N LEU A 54 -18.27 -13.18 8.80
CA LEU A 54 -17.52 -14.00 9.75
C LEU A 54 -16.00 -13.98 9.49
N ILE A 55 -15.57 -13.53 8.30
CA ILE A 55 -14.16 -13.32 7.99
C ILE A 55 -13.66 -12.21 8.91
N ASN A 56 -12.60 -12.50 9.68
CA ASN A 56 -12.10 -11.59 10.71
C ASN A 56 -11.88 -10.19 10.13
N LYS A 57 -12.73 -9.22 10.52
CA LYS A 57 -12.44 -7.79 10.32
C LYS A 57 -11.10 -7.52 11.00
N ASN A 58 -10.14 -6.99 10.25
CA ASN A 58 -8.80 -6.71 10.75
C ASN A 58 -8.90 -5.90 12.06
N ARG A 59 -8.39 -6.45 13.17
CA ARG A 59 -8.46 -5.80 14.50
C ARG A 59 -7.66 -4.50 14.56
N ARG A 60 -6.79 -4.24 13.58
CA ARG A 60 -6.02 -3.01 13.44
C ARG A 60 -6.73 -2.06 12.48
N SER A 61 -7.78 -1.40 12.97
CA SER A 61 -8.33 -0.24 12.28
C SER A 61 -7.42 0.98 12.51
N PRO A 62 -7.22 1.85 11.50
CA PRO A 62 -6.50 3.10 11.68
C PRO A 62 -7.16 3.96 12.77
N ASN A 63 -6.40 4.42 13.76
CA ASN A 63 -6.92 5.35 14.76
C ASN A 63 -6.86 6.79 14.21
N ILE A 64 -8.02 7.32 13.81
CA ILE A 64 -8.16 8.66 13.23
C ILE A 64 -7.66 9.75 14.19
N LYS A 65 -7.76 9.54 15.51
CA LYS A 65 -7.29 10.52 16.50
C LYS A 65 -5.77 10.70 16.51
N ASN A 66 -5.03 9.72 16.01
CA ASN A 66 -3.58 9.79 15.89
C ASN A 66 -3.15 10.36 14.52
N ARG A 67 -4.09 10.90 13.74
CA ARG A 67 -3.77 11.50 12.45
C ARG A 67 -3.03 12.82 12.68
N VAL A 68 -2.03 13.05 11.85
CA VAL A 68 -1.35 14.33 11.78
C VAL A 68 -2.31 15.34 11.15
N ASP A 69 -2.21 16.60 11.56
CA ASP A 69 -3.00 17.68 10.97
C ASP A 69 -2.92 17.68 9.43
N ASP A 70 -4.05 17.94 8.77
CA ASP A 70 -4.16 17.86 7.32
C ASP A 70 -3.20 18.83 6.61
N ALA A 71 -2.89 20.00 7.20
CA ALA A 71 -1.92 20.92 6.62
C ALA A 71 -0.49 20.33 6.60
N ILE A 72 -0.12 19.59 7.63
CA ILE A 72 1.17 18.90 7.70
C ILE A 72 1.21 17.73 6.71
N GLU A 73 0.12 16.96 6.62
CA GLU A 73 -0.01 15.86 5.65
C GLU A 73 0.19 16.38 4.22
N GLN A 74 -0.42 17.52 3.90
CA GLN A 74 -0.32 18.14 2.58
C GLN A 74 1.07 18.69 2.30
N ALA A 75 1.71 19.33 3.27
CA ALA A 75 3.09 19.78 3.11
C ALA A 75 4.05 18.62 2.82
N VAL A 76 3.85 17.46 3.46
CA VAL A 76 4.66 16.25 3.21
C VAL A 76 4.43 15.70 1.81
N ILE A 77 3.18 15.71 1.32
CA ILE A 77 2.83 15.26 -0.03
C ILE A 77 3.41 16.20 -1.09
N THR A 78 3.21 17.51 -0.93
CA THR A 78 3.77 18.53 -1.83
C THR A 78 5.29 18.45 -1.90
N TYR A 79 5.95 18.27 -0.76
CA TYR A 79 7.39 18.10 -0.73
C TYR A 79 7.84 16.83 -1.47
N ALA A 80 7.06 15.75 -1.41
CA ALA A 80 7.40 14.50 -2.09
C ALA A 80 7.39 14.63 -3.62
N THR A 81 6.55 15.49 -4.20
CA THR A 81 6.54 15.77 -5.64
C THR A 81 7.59 16.81 -6.04
N GLN A 82 7.90 17.76 -5.17
CA GLN A 82 8.98 18.72 -5.39
C GLN A 82 10.36 18.06 -5.37
N GLN A 83 10.58 17.13 -4.44
CA GLN A 83 11.88 16.50 -4.19
C GLN A 83 11.74 14.98 -4.05
N PRO A 84 11.37 14.26 -5.13
CA PRO A 84 11.09 12.82 -5.07
C PRO A 84 12.29 11.98 -4.65
N ALA A 85 13.52 12.45 -4.93
CA ALA A 85 14.76 11.77 -4.55
C ALA A 85 15.01 11.75 -3.03
N HIS A 86 14.36 12.62 -2.26
CA HIS A 86 14.59 12.73 -0.82
C HIS A 86 13.92 11.60 -0.03
N GLY A 87 14.71 10.96 0.85
CA GLY A 87 14.23 9.94 1.79
C GLY A 87 13.54 10.54 3.01
N GLN A 88 12.82 9.70 3.76
CA GLN A 88 11.96 10.12 4.88
C GLN A 88 12.64 11.02 5.93
N HIS A 89 13.90 10.75 6.26
CA HIS A 89 14.67 11.53 7.24
C HIS A 89 15.08 12.90 6.68
N ARG A 90 15.47 12.95 5.40
CA ARG A 90 15.81 14.21 4.74
C ARG A 90 14.57 15.10 4.60
N THR A 91 13.44 14.53 4.18
CA THR A 91 12.15 15.24 4.11
C THR A 91 11.77 15.82 5.47
N SER A 92 11.85 15.02 6.53
CA SER A 92 11.59 15.47 7.91
C SER A 92 12.48 16.64 8.34
N ASN A 93 13.78 16.61 8.02
CA ASN A 93 14.71 17.69 8.34
C ASN A 93 14.45 18.97 7.55
N GLU A 94 14.16 18.88 6.24
CA GLU A 94 13.84 20.06 5.43
C GLU A 94 12.51 20.70 5.85
N LEU A 95 11.49 19.89 6.13
CA LEU A 95 10.21 20.39 6.67
C LEU A 95 10.39 21.07 8.03
N ARG A 96 11.28 20.56 8.88
CA ARG A 96 11.61 21.19 10.17
C ARG A 96 12.21 22.60 9.99
N LYS A 97 13.03 22.82 8.96
CA LYS A 97 13.54 24.18 8.64
C LYS A 97 12.43 25.14 8.24
N ASN A 98 11.36 24.62 7.64
CA ASN A 98 10.17 25.37 7.27
C ASN A 98 9.16 25.51 8.42
N GLY A 99 9.54 25.16 9.67
CA GLY A 99 8.68 25.24 10.84
C GLY A 99 7.67 24.08 10.99
N ILE A 100 7.75 23.06 10.13
CA ILE A 100 6.83 21.91 10.15
C ILE A 100 7.51 20.74 10.86
N PHE A 101 7.02 20.40 12.04
CA PHE A 101 7.59 19.35 12.87
C PHE A 101 6.90 18.01 12.64
N VAL A 102 7.51 17.16 11.82
CA VAL A 102 7.07 15.76 11.63
C VAL A 102 8.27 14.83 11.70
N SER A 103 8.12 13.66 12.33
CA SER A 103 9.21 12.67 12.41
C SER A 103 9.40 11.93 11.09
N GLY A 104 10.59 11.38 10.83
CA GLY A 104 10.83 10.56 9.64
C GLY A 104 9.91 9.33 9.55
N SER A 105 9.53 8.73 10.68
CA SER A 105 8.52 7.67 10.71
C SER A 105 7.12 8.20 10.37
N GLY A 106 6.76 9.40 10.83
CA GLY A 106 5.53 10.09 10.46
C GLY A 106 5.45 10.37 8.96
N VAL A 107 6.54 10.85 8.35
CA VAL A 107 6.65 11.00 6.88
C VAL A 107 6.35 9.68 6.17
N ARG A 108 6.97 8.58 6.61
CA ARG A 108 6.73 7.25 6.02
C ARG A 108 5.27 6.81 6.14
N SER A 109 4.66 7.00 7.30
CA SER A 109 3.24 6.68 7.52
C SER A 109 2.32 7.52 6.64
N ILE A 110 2.65 8.79 6.40
CA ILE A 110 1.92 9.65 5.44
C ILE A 110 2.08 9.11 4.02
N TRP A 111 3.30 8.78 3.58
CA TRP A 111 3.56 8.26 2.25
C TRP A 111 2.86 6.92 1.97
N LEU A 112 2.88 5.98 2.91
CA LEU A 112 2.20 4.69 2.76
C LEU A 112 0.68 4.83 2.55
N ARG A 113 0.08 5.86 3.16
CA ARG A 113 -1.36 6.13 3.01
C ARG A 113 -1.70 6.84 1.70
N ASN A 114 -0.74 7.55 1.12
CA ASN A 114 -0.91 8.34 -0.10
C ASN A 114 -0.22 7.70 -1.32
N ASN A 115 0.20 6.43 -1.22
CA ASN A 115 0.86 5.70 -2.31
C ASN A 115 2.17 6.37 -2.80
N LEU A 116 2.98 6.91 -1.87
CA LEU A 116 4.23 7.64 -2.13
C LEU A 116 5.45 7.00 -1.44
N GLU A 117 5.36 5.72 -1.07
CA GLU A 117 6.33 5.08 -0.17
C GLU A 117 7.70 4.81 -0.82
N ASN A 118 7.73 4.70 -2.15
CA ASN A 118 8.91 4.37 -2.93
C ASN A 118 9.25 5.51 -3.90
N PHE A 119 10.52 5.58 -4.30
CA PHE A 119 10.99 6.57 -5.26
C PHE A 119 10.20 6.54 -6.58
N LYS A 120 10.00 5.36 -7.18
CA LYS A 120 9.20 5.19 -8.41
C LYS A 120 7.79 5.77 -8.26
N LYS A 121 7.12 5.54 -7.13
CA LYS A 121 5.76 6.05 -6.89
C LYS A 121 5.72 7.57 -6.73
N ARG A 122 6.72 8.16 -6.05
CA ARG A 122 6.84 9.63 -5.96
C ARG A 122 7.14 10.27 -7.31
N LEU A 123 7.88 9.58 -8.16
CA LEU A 123 8.17 10.04 -9.52
C LEU A 123 6.94 9.97 -10.42
N ASN A 124 6.16 8.89 -10.36
CA ASN A 124 4.90 8.80 -11.09
C ASN A 124 3.93 9.90 -10.65
N ALA A 125 3.85 10.19 -9.34
CA ALA A 125 3.03 11.30 -8.84
C ALA A 125 3.49 12.67 -9.38
N LEU A 126 4.79 12.85 -9.59
CA LEU A 126 5.34 14.04 -10.24
C LEU A 126 4.97 14.08 -11.74
N GLU A 127 5.13 12.98 -12.48
CA GLU A 127 4.77 12.87 -13.90
C GLU A 127 3.27 13.17 -14.12
N GLU A 128 2.40 12.65 -13.24
CA GLU A 128 0.96 12.94 -13.24
C GLU A 128 0.67 14.42 -12.96
N GLN A 129 1.41 15.06 -12.05
CA GLN A 129 1.26 16.47 -11.74
C GLN A 129 1.69 17.35 -12.94
N VAL A 130 2.80 17.00 -13.59
CA VAL A 130 3.28 17.70 -14.80
C VAL A 130 2.28 17.57 -15.95
N SER A 131 1.72 16.37 -16.14
CA SER A 131 0.73 16.11 -17.19
C SER A 131 -0.57 16.89 -16.99
N ARG A 132 -0.99 17.09 -15.73
CA ARG A 132 -2.21 17.85 -15.40
C ARG A 132 -2.01 19.36 -15.49
N ASP A 133 -0.92 19.86 -14.91
CA ASP A 133 -0.73 21.29 -14.67
C ASP A 133 0.18 21.97 -15.70
N GLY A 134 0.88 21.20 -16.55
CA GLY A 134 1.80 21.73 -17.56
C GLY A 134 2.98 22.52 -16.95
N ILE A 135 3.41 22.14 -15.74
CA ILE A 135 4.40 22.90 -14.96
C ILE A 135 5.81 22.75 -15.54
N ILE A 136 6.59 23.84 -15.49
CA ILE A 136 8.02 23.84 -15.77
C ILE A 136 8.74 23.14 -14.62
N LEU A 137 9.42 22.04 -14.95
CA LEU A 137 10.21 21.25 -14.00
C LEU A 137 11.41 22.03 -13.47
N SER A 138 11.70 21.87 -12.18
CA SER A 138 12.94 22.36 -11.57
C SER A 138 14.13 21.43 -11.87
N ASP A 139 15.36 21.95 -11.82
CA ASP A 139 16.59 21.16 -12.05
C ASP A 139 16.68 19.90 -11.17
N ALA A 140 16.21 19.99 -9.93
CA ALA A 140 16.17 18.85 -9.01
C ALA A 140 15.19 17.75 -9.47
N GLN A 141 14.08 18.13 -10.09
CA GLN A 141 13.10 17.21 -10.65
C GLN A 141 13.59 16.59 -11.96
N ILE A 142 14.30 17.37 -12.78
CA ILE A 142 14.95 16.88 -14.01
C ILE A 142 16.00 15.82 -13.64
N SER A 143 16.88 16.11 -12.66
CA SER A 143 17.88 15.15 -12.18
C SER A 143 17.25 13.87 -11.61
N ALA A 144 16.09 13.98 -10.96
CA ALA A 144 15.37 12.80 -10.48
C ALA A 144 14.81 11.93 -11.63
N LEU A 145 14.33 12.55 -12.71
CA LEU A 145 13.88 11.85 -13.92
C LEU A 145 15.05 11.20 -14.67
N GLU A 146 16.21 11.88 -14.75
CA GLU A 146 17.43 11.33 -15.34
C GLU A 146 17.93 10.11 -14.57
N LYS A 147 17.86 10.16 -13.24
CA LYS A 147 18.22 9.02 -12.39
C LYS A 147 17.34 7.80 -12.66
N LYS A 148 16.03 7.98 -12.86
CA LYS A 148 15.11 6.90 -13.24
C LYS A 148 15.55 6.25 -14.56
N LYS A 149 15.85 7.07 -15.58
CA LYS A 149 16.31 6.57 -16.90
C LYS A 149 17.55 5.69 -16.77
N HIS A 150 18.53 6.12 -15.99
CA HIS A 150 19.74 5.32 -15.74
C HIS A 150 19.49 4.04 -14.95
N ASP A 151 18.60 4.08 -13.94
CA ASP A 151 18.23 2.89 -13.17
C ASP A 151 17.48 1.86 -14.05
N ASP A 152 16.61 2.31 -14.95
CA ASP A 152 15.85 1.46 -15.89
C ASP A 152 16.78 0.88 -16.99
N GLU A 153 17.72 1.67 -17.52
CA GLU A 153 18.78 1.23 -18.44
C GLU A 153 19.69 0.15 -17.81
N ALA A 154 20.07 0.33 -16.54
CA ALA A 154 20.91 -0.62 -15.81
C ALA A 154 20.17 -1.93 -15.45
N CYS A 155 18.84 -1.88 -15.25
CA CYS A 155 18.00 -3.05 -14.99
C CYS A 155 17.53 -3.77 -16.27
N GLY A 156 17.79 -3.22 -17.46
CA GLY A 156 17.38 -3.82 -18.73
C GLY A 156 15.89 -3.68 -19.05
N GLU A 157 15.16 -2.82 -18.32
CA GLU A 157 13.77 -2.46 -18.64
C GLU A 157 13.79 -1.33 -19.68
N ILE A 158 13.96 -1.70 -20.96
CA ILE A 158 13.86 -0.75 -22.06
C ILE A 158 12.37 -0.63 -22.43
N GLU A 159 11.71 0.48 -22.06
CA GLU A 159 10.44 0.85 -22.67
C GLU A 159 10.69 1.27 -24.13
N THR A 160 10.72 0.29 -25.02
CA THR A 160 10.75 0.52 -26.46
C THR A 160 9.33 0.78 -26.94
N ALA A 161 9.03 2.02 -27.33
CA ALA A 161 7.79 2.39 -28.04
C ALA A 161 7.68 1.76 -29.45
N HIS A 162 8.70 1.01 -29.88
CA HIS A 162 8.70 0.18 -31.08
C HIS A 162 9.61 -1.04 -30.89
N PRO A 163 9.10 -2.29 -30.98
CA PRO A 163 9.83 -3.51 -30.61
C PRO A 163 10.89 -3.96 -31.63
N ALA A 164 11.24 -3.13 -32.61
CA ALA A 164 12.18 -3.48 -33.65
C ALA A 164 13.15 -2.31 -33.86
N ILE A 165 14.28 -2.33 -33.16
CA ILE A 165 15.65 -2.10 -33.64
C ILE A 165 16.55 -2.34 -32.42
N LEU A 166 16.89 -3.60 -32.18
CA LEU A 166 18.07 -3.99 -31.42
C LEU A 166 18.85 -5.00 -32.26
N VAL A 167 19.35 -4.55 -33.42
CA VAL A 167 20.39 -5.25 -34.18
C VAL A 167 21.27 -4.24 -34.92
N LEU A 168 21.82 -3.23 -34.25
CA LEU A 168 22.94 -2.49 -34.86
C LEU A 168 23.82 -1.68 -33.90
N PHE A 169 24.27 -2.23 -32.77
CA PHE A 169 25.51 -1.73 -32.14
C PHE A 169 26.34 -2.84 -31.48
N ASP A 170 26.24 -4.07 -31.97
CA ASP A 170 27.09 -5.21 -31.55
C ASP A 170 28.40 -5.35 -32.35
N LEU A 171 28.82 -4.34 -33.11
CA LEU A 171 29.98 -4.45 -34.02
C LEU A 171 31.14 -3.47 -33.81
N VAL A 172 31.19 -2.70 -32.73
CA VAL A 172 32.42 -1.95 -32.39
C VAL A 172 32.62 -1.92 -30.87
N GLY A 173 33.42 -2.86 -30.33
CA GLY A 173 33.81 -2.77 -28.93
C GLY A 173 34.26 -4.06 -28.23
N ARG A 174 34.44 -5.20 -28.91
CA ARG A 174 35.22 -6.30 -28.33
C ARG A 174 36.69 -5.93 -28.29
N ALA A 175 37.18 -5.43 -27.16
CA ALA A 175 38.57 -5.63 -26.77
C ALA A 175 38.76 -5.51 -25.25
N LYS A 176 39.21 -6.64 -24.67
CA LYS A 176 39.93 -6.82 -23.39
C LYS A 176 39.11 -6.84 -22.09
N ILE A 177 38.64 -8.06 -21.83
CA ILE A 177 38.82 -8.78 -20.55
C ILE A 177 40.33 -8.86 -20.22
N LEU A 178 40.76 -8.49 -19.01
CA LEU A 178 41.53 -9.31 -18.05
C LEU A 178 42.02 -8.48 -16.84
N CYS A 179 41.83 -9.07 -15.65
CA CYS A 179 42.10 -8.64 -14.27
C CYS A 179 41.10 -7.68 -13.61
#